data_AF-A0ABD0UE73-F1
#
_entry.id   AF-A0ABD0UE73-F1
#
_cell.length_a   1.000
_cell.length_b   1.000
_cell.length_c   1.000
_cell.angle_alpha   90.00
_cell.angle_beta   90.00
_cell.angle_gamma   90.00
#
_symmetry.space_group_name_H-M   'P 1'
#
loop_
_entity.id
_entity.type
_entity.pdbx_description
1 polymer ?
#
loop_
_entity_poly.entity_id
_entity_poly.type
_entity_poly.pdbx_seq_one_letter_code
_entity_poly.pdbx_strand_id
1 'polypeptide(L)'
;MRKKKEENGGRRKKKEEEEEEEEEEEKKRRKITLEWFGVVDGRLELHEKGVPILIFSAGLADIIEEVFRQKLHRSFKNIKIVSNRMAFDDNGRLVSFKGDPSTLL
;
A
#
# COMPACT_ATOMS: atom_id res chain seq x y z
N MET A 1 41.64 -19.82 27.20
CA MET A 1 40.16 -19.85 27.32
C MET A 1 39.46 -18.50 27.00
N ARG A 2 40.02 -17.59 26.19
CA ARG A 2 39.43 -16.25 25.95
C ARG A 2 38.75 -16.03 24.58
N LYS A 3 38.96 -16.89 23.58
CA LYS A 3 38.41 -16.70 22.22
C LYS A 3 36.92 -16.98 22.05
N LYS A 4 36.27 -17.71 22.97
CA LYS A 4 34.83 -18.06 22.86
C LYS A 4 33.87 -16.95 23.30
N LYS A 5 34.34 -15.89 23.97
CA LYS A 5 33.47 -14.80 24.43
C LYS A 5 33.20 -13.73 23.36
N GLU A 6 34.11 -13.55 22.41
CA GLU A 6 33.97 -12.53 21.35
C GLU A 6 33.03 -12.99 20.22
N GLU A 7 33.05 -14.27 19.85
CA GLU A 7 32.15 -14.83 18.83
C GLU A 7 30.65 -14.73 19.21
N ASN A 8 30.32 -14.89 20.50
CA ASN A 8 28.94 -14.79 20.97
C ASN A 8 28.42 -13.34 21.01
N GLY A 9 29.31 -12.33 21.12
CA GLY A 9 28.92 -10.93 21.12
C GLY A 9 28.55 -10.42 19.73
N GLY A 10 29.32 -10.81 18.70
CA GLY A 10 29.04 -10.46 17.31
C GLY A 10 27.78 -11.12 16.76
N ARG A 11 27.50 -12.37 17.18
CA ARG A 11 26.31 -13.12 16.75
C ARG A 11 25.01 -12.59 17.34
N ARG A 12 25.06 -12.00 18.54
CA ARG A 12 23.91 -11.32 19.17
C ARG A 12 23.61 -9.98 18.50
N LYS A 13 24.63 -9.14 18.28
CA LYS A 13 24.46 -7.86 17.58
C LYS A 13 23.87 -8.02 16.19
N LYS A 14 24.35 -9.00 15.42
CA LYS A 14 23.84 -9.24 14.07
C LYS A 14 22.36 -9.67 14.06
N LYS A 15 21.94 -10.42 15.09
CA LYS A 15 20.55 -10.87 15.22
C LYS A 15 19.63 -9.71 15.66
N GLU A 16 20.13 -8.82 16.51
CA GLU A 16 19.43 -7.60 16.92
C GLU A 16 19.28 -6.62 15.74
N GLU A 17 20.31 -6.45 14.91
CA GLU A 17 20.24 -5.63 13.69
C GLU A 17 19.27 -6.22 12.65
N GLU A 18 19.28 -7.54 12.43
CA GLU A 18 18.32 -8.21 11.53
C GLU A 18 16.87 -8.09 12.03
N GLU A 19 16.64 -8.21 13.35
CA GLU A 19 15.31 -8.03 13.95
C GLU A 19 14.84 -6.56 13.89
N GLU A 20 15.73 -5.58 14.10
CA GLU A 20 15.39 -4.16 13.95
C GLU A 20 15.07 -3.81 12.48
N GLU A 21 15.81 -4.37 11.52
CA GLU A 21 15.58 -4.14 10.09
C GLU A 21 14.26 -4.78 9.63
N GLU A 22 13.93 -5.98 10.12
CA GLU A 22 12.64 -6.64 9.87
C GLU A 22 11.47 -5.89 10.54
N GLU A 23 11.64 -5.39 11.77
CA GLU A 23 10.65 -4.56 12.44
C GLU A 23 10.48 -3.19 11.75
N GLU A 24 11.56 -2.59 11.22
CA GLU A 24 11.50 -1.35 10.47
C GLU A 24 10.85 -1.56 9.10
N GLU A 25 11.12 -2.68 8.42
CA GLU A 25 10.40 -3.11 7.22
C GLU A 25 8.92 -3.36 7.52
N GLU A 26 8.60 -4.00 8.64
CA GLU A 26 7.21 -4.21 9.07
C GLU A 26 6.55 -2.86 9.39
N LYS A 27 7.25 -1.94 10.07
CA LYS A 27 6.77 -0.56 10.31
C LYS A 27 6.61 0.22 9.02
N LYS A 28 7.50 0.07 8.03
CA LYS A 28 7.38 0.68 6.69
C LYS A 28 6.19 0.08 5.94
N ARG A 29 5.99 -1.25 5.99
CA ARG A 29 4.81 -1.96 5.47
C ARG A 29 3.54 -1.51 6.18
N ARG A 30 3.62 -1.22 7.48
CA ARG A 30 2.53 -0.70 8.30
C ARG A 30 2.33 0.81 8.18
N LYS A 31 3.27 1.57 7.61
CA LYS A 31 3.08 3.01 7.33
C LYS A 31 2.19 3.22 6.09
N ILE A 32 2.10 2.20 5.23
CA ILE A 32 1.04 2.06 4.22
C ILE A 32 -0.29 1.61 4.87
N THR A 33 -0.34 1.36 6.18
CA THR A 33 -1.62 1.12 6.89
C THR A 33 -2.39 2.42 6.94
N LEU A 34 -3.29 2.48 5.98
CA LEU A 34 -4.58 3.10 6.00
C LEU A 34 -5.15 3.29 7.43
N GLU A 35 -4.82 4.37 8.14
CA GLU A 35 -5.69 4.93 9.19
C GLU A 35 -6.89 5.60 8.53
N TRP A 36 -7.81 4.78 8.02
CA TRP A 36 -9.05 5.27 7.43
C TRP A 36 -10.13 5.08 8.47
N PHE A 37 -10.78 6.18 8.83
CA PHE A 37 -11.97 6.15 9.69
C PHE A 37 -12.96 5.10 9.14
N GLY A 38 -13.20 4.03 9.89
CA GLY A 38 -14.17 2.98 9.54
C GLY A 38 -13.64 1.75 8.79
N VAL A 39 -12.32 1.55 8.68
CA VAL A 39 -11.74 0.25 8.30
C VAL A 39 -11.34 -0.52 9.57
N VAL A 40 -12.15 -1.51 9.95
CA VAL A 40 -11.83 -2.44 11.05
C VAL A 40 -11.62 -3.82 10.45
N ASP A 41 -10.49 -4.48 10.74
CA ASP A 41 -10.18 -5.84 10.26
C ASP A 41 -10.36 -6.07 8.74
N GLY A 42 -9.97 -5.08 7.92
CA GLY A 42 -10.11 -5.17 6.47
C GLY A 42 -11.57 -5.21 5.98
N ARG A 43 -12.51 -4.74 6.81
CA ARG A 43 -13.92 -4.56 6.46
C ARG A 43 -14.24 -3.07 6.45
N LEU A 44 -14.91 -2.66 5.39
CA LEU A 44 -15.50 -1.33 5.28
C LEU A 44 -16.99 -1.52 5.61
N GLU A 45 -17.44 -1.14 6.81
CA GLU A 45 -18.82 -1.42 7.26
C GLU A 45 -19.88 -0.86 6.30
N LEU A 46 -19.59 0.31 5.73
CA LEU A 46 -20.43 0.96 4.73
C LEU A 46 -20.50 0.13 3.43
N HIS A 47 -19.41 -0.57 3.06
CA HIS A 47 -19.43 -1.47 1.92
C HIS A 47 -20.39 -2.64 2.17
N GLU A 48 -20.27 -3.30 3.33
CA GLU A 48 -21.10 -4.46 3.69
C GLU A 48 -22.59 -4.12 3.79
N LYS A 49 -22.91 -2.89 4.18
CA LYS A 49 -24.28 -2.36 4.20
C LYS A 49 -24.77 -1.87 2.83
N GLY A 50 -23.97 -1.99 1.77
CA GLY A 50 -24.34 -1.54 0.41
C GLY A 50 -24.44 -0.02 0.27
N VAL A 51 -23.91 0.75 1.22
CA VAL A 51 -23.95 2.23 1.19
C VAL A 51 -23.02 2.73 0.09
N PRO A 52 -23.47 3.63 -0.81
CA PRO A 52 -22.59 4.22 -1.81
C PRO A 52 -21.44 4.98 -1.17
N ILE A 53 -20.22 4.69 -1.60
CA ILE A 53 -19.00 5.33 -1.10
C ILE A 53 -18.29 6.00 -2.27
N LEU A 54 -17.95 7.27 -2.09
CA LEU A 54 -17.13 8.03 -3.02
C LEU A 54 -15.78 8.31 -2.37
N ILE A 55 -14.71 7.82 -2.98
CA ILE A 55 -13.33 8.17 -2.62
C ILE A 55 -12.89 9.27 -3.57
N PHE A 56 -12.68 10.47 -3.03
CA PHE A 56 -12.14 11.60 -3.76
C PHE A 56 -10.70 11.83 -3.29
N SER A 57 -9.75 11.69 -4.21
CA SER A 57 -8.32 11.78 -3.91
C SER A 57 -7.59 12.57 -5.00
N ALA A 58 -6.58 13.33 -4.61
CA ALA A 58 -5.66 13.99 -5.54
C ALA A 58 -4.47 13.07 -5.94
N GLY A 59 -4.43 11.84 -5.40
CA GLY A 59 -3.40 10.84 -5.70
C GLY A 59 -3.67 10.05 -6.98
N LEU A 60 -3.25 8.79 -6.97
CA LEU A 60 -3.35 7.88 -8.11
C LEU A 60 -4.45 6.84 -7.89
N ALA A 61 -5.47 6.86 -8.76
CA ALA A 61 -6.60 5.94 -8.68
C ALA A 61 -6.17 4.47 -8.77
N ASP A 62 -5.27 4.16 -9.71
CA ASP A 62 -4.82 2.79 -9.97
C ASP A 62 -4.06 2.20 -8.76
N ILE A 63 -3.31 3.03 -8.04
CA ILE A 63 -2.62 2.63 -6.80
C ILE A 63 -3.62 2.38 -5.67
N ILE A 64 -4.66 3.23 -5.53
CA ILE A 64 -5.71 3.05 -4.52
C ILE A 64 -6.48 1.74 -4.80
N GLU A 65 -6.85 1.50 -6.05
CA GLU A 65 -7.53 0.27 -6.48
C GLU A 65 -6.66 -0.96 -6.21
N GLU A 66 -5.37 -0.88 -6.48
CA GLU A 66 -4.43 -1.98 -6.25
C GLU A 66 -4.22 -2.27 -4.77
N VAL A 67 -4.10 -1.23 -3.93
CA VAL A 67 -4.05 -1.40 -2.47
C VAL A 67 -5.34 -2.05 -1.96
N PHE A 68 -6.51 -1.65 -2.47
CA PHE A 68 -7.78 -2.25 -2.08
C PHE A 68 -7.86 -3.72 -2.51
N ARG A 69 -7.43 -4.03 -3.73
CA ARG A 69 -7.35 -5.40 -4.26
C ARG A 69 -6.46 -6.28 -3.39
N GLN A 70 -5.29 -5.79 -2.98
CA GLN A 70 -4.33 -6.56 -2.17
C GLN A 70 -4.71 -6.66 -0.70
N LYS A 71 -5.24 -5.60 -0.09
CA LYS A 71 -5.50 -5.57 1.36
C LYS A 71 -6.86 -6.14 1.73
N LEU A 72 -7.84 -5.98 0.86
CA LEU A 72 -9.22 -6.34 1.17
C LEU A 72 -9.64 -7.62 0.44
N HIS A 73 -8.95 -8.00 -0.64
CA HIS A 73 -9.20 -9.21 -1.45
C HIS A 73 -10.64 -9.30 -2.03
N ARG A 74 -11.32 -8.16 -2.24
CA ARG A 74 -12.71 -8.11 -2.75
C ARG A 74 -12.88 -6.99 -3.77
N SER A 75 -13.81 -7.18 -4.71
CA SER A 75 -14.26 -6.11 -5.61
C SER A 75 -15.33 -5.27 -4.92
N PHE A 76 -15.16 -3.95 -4.88
CA PHE A 76 -16.08 -3.04 -4.21
C PHE A 76 -17.11 -2.45 -5.18
N LYS A 77 -18.27 -3.08 -5.33
CA LYS A 77 -19.28 -2.66 -6.32
C LYS A 77 -19.93 -1.30 -6.00
N ASN A 78 -20.01 -0.93 -4.74
CA ASN A 78 -20.57 0.34 -4.25
C ASN A 78 -19.49 1.39 -3.91
N ILE A 79 -18.23 1.17 -4.30
CA ILE A 79 -17.19 2.20 -4.19
C ILE A 79 -16.94 2.80 -5.57
N LYS A 80 -16.95 4.13 -5.65
CA LYS A 80 -16.45 4.90 -6.79
C LYS A 80 -15.21 5.67 -6.38
N ILE A 81 -14.17 5.60 -7.21
CA ILE A 81 -12.91 6.34 -7.00
C ILE A 81 -12.79 7.41 -8.08
N VAL A 82 -12.66 8.66 -7.62
CA VAL A 82 -12.38 9.83 -8.46
C VAL A 82 -11.02 10.37 -8.01
N SER A 83 -10.03 10.18 -8.87
CA SER A 83 -8.61 10.48 -8.64
C SER A 83 -7.88 10.47 -9.99
N ASN A 84 -6.63 10.92 -10.04
CA ASN A 84 -5.85 10.89 -11.27
C ASN A 84 -5.61 9.43 -11.71
N ARG A 85 -6.00 9.08 -12.94
CA ARG A 85 -5.83 7.73 -13.49
C ARG A 85 -4.64 7.69 -14.43
N MET A 86 -3.76 6.72 -14.26
CA MET A 86 -2.64 6.49 -15.15
C MET A 86 -3.12 5.96 -16.51
N ALA A 87 -2.41 6.34 -17.57
CA ALA A 87 -2.55 5.79 -18.91
C ALA A 87 -1.24 5.09 -19.28
N PHE A 88 -1.34 3.84 -19.69
CA PHE A 88 -0.21 3.00 -20.08
C PHE A 88 -0.24 2.72 -21.57
N ASP A 89 0.93 2.64 -22.22
CA ASP A 89 1.06 2.17 -23.59
C ASP A 89 0.99 0.62 -23.68
N ASP A 90 1.07 0.09 -24.90
CA ASP A 90 1.04 -1.36 -25.15
C ASP A 90 2.23 -2.11 -24.52
N ASN A 91 3.31 -1.40 -24.19
CA ASN A 91 4.48 -1.95 -23.52
C ASN A 91 4.36 -1.86 -21.98
N GLY A 92 3.22 -1.40 -21.46
CA GLY A 92 2.98 -1.21 -20.03
C GLY A 92 3.72 0.00 -19.42
N ARG A 93 4.17 0.95 -20.23
CA ARG A 93 4.87 2.16 -19.76
C ARG A 93 3.87 3.26 -19.47
N LEU A 94 4.05 3.95 -18.33
CA LEU A 94 3.26 5.13 -18.00
C LEU A 94 3.57 6.25 -19.00
N VAL A 95 2.56 6.67 -19.77
CA VAL A 95 2.71 7.72 -20.79
C VAL A 95 2.03 9.02 -20.41
N SER A 96 0.95 8.97 -19.64
CA SER A 96 0.21 10.16 -19.19
C SER A 96 -0.79 9.83 -18.08
N PHE A 97 -1.63 10.80 -17.73
CA PHE A 97 -2.83 10.60 -16.94
C PHE A 97 -4.08 10.78 -17.82
N LYS A 98 -5.14 9.99 -17.57
CA LYS A 98 -6.40 10.11 -18.29
C LYS A 98 -7.00 11.49 -18.06
N GLY A 99 -7.42 12.14 -19.15
CA GLY A 99 -7.96 13.49 -19.12
C GLY A 99 -6.89 14.58 -19.11
N ASP A 100 -5.60 14.22 -19.23
CA ASP A 100 -4.53 15.20 -19.45
C ASP A 100 -4.64 15.80 -20.86
N PRO A 101 -4.95 17.11 -20.97
CA PRO A 101 -5.12 17.77 -22.27
C PRO A 101 -3.84 17.83 -23.10
N SER A 102 -2.67 17.63 -22.49
CA SER A 102 -1.39 17.62 -23.21
C SER A 102 -1.21 16.42 -24.14
N THR A 103 -2.07 15.39 -24.03
CA THR A 103 -2.06 14.20 -24.90
C THR A 103 -3.03 14.25 -26.08
N LEU A 104 -3.75 15.37 -26.26
CA LEU A 104 -4.69 15.58 -27.37
C LEU A 104 -4.09 16.31 -28.59
N LEU A 105 -2.76 16.40 -28.67
CA LEU A 105 -2.01 17.06 -29.75
C LEU A 105 -1.22 16.02 -30.55
#